data_AF-A0A3P9C4K9-F1
#
_entry.id   AF-A0A3P9C4K9-F1
#
_cell.length_a   1.000
_cell.length_b   1.000
_cell.length_c   1.000
_cell.angle_alpha   90.00
_cell.angle_beta   90.00
_cell.angle_gamma   90.00
#
_symmetry.space_group_name_H-M   'P 1'
#
loop_
_entity.id
_entity.type
_entity.pdbx_description
1 polymer ?
#
loop_
_entity_poly.entity_id
_entity_poly.type
_entity_poly.pdbx_seq_one_letter_code
_entity_poly.pdbx_strand_id
1 'polypeptide(L)'
;MAILAPIFGLILLGLFHTEAKQHTLSSQDASFCHGELEVIYPELDIYECLIIPKSLREQVSQVWKAPQVYFSTAQKKKTYVLVMVDPDAPNRSKPTSAYWRHWLVVDIQGSALKEGQVEGTSLTDYKPPTPPSNSGFHRYQFMLFEQPPDVSVSLTEQEEASRGKWDFQAFITSFDLGEPVATLQFLTQNYKD
;
A
#
# COMPACT_ATOMS: atom_id res chain seq x y z
N MET A 1 21.67 -27.27 65.53
CA MET A 1 20.84 -28.22 64.75
C MET A 1 19.67 -27.43 64.20
N ALA A 2 19.55 -27.39 62.89
CA ALA A 2 18.47 -26.75 62.14
C ALA A 2 17.13 -27.48 62.33
N ILE A 3 16.01 -26.81 62.02
CA ILE A 3 14.74 -27.27 61.40
C ILE A 3 13.79 -26.04 61.47
N LEU A 4 13.75 -25.21 60.42
CA LEU A 4 12.72 -25.14 59.35
C LEU A 4 11.36 -24.59 59.83
N ALA A 5 11.11 -23.32 59.49
CA ALA A 5 9.80 -22.68 59.54
C ALA A 5 9.02 -22.95 58.24
N PRO A 6 7.69 -23.18 58.27
CA PRO A 6 6.92 -23.31 57.04
C PRO A 6 6.52 -21.92 56.52
N ILE A 7 6.99 -21.63 55.31
CA ILE A 7 6.56 -20.51 54.47
C ILE A 7 5.22 -20.91 53.85
N PHE A 8 4.12 -20.25 54.24
CA PHE A 8 2.86 -20.32 53.50
C PHE A 8 2.82 -19.15 52.51
N GLY A 9 2.85 -19.51 51.23
CA GLY A 9 3.09 -18.62 50.10
C GLY A 9 2.01 -17.57 49.90
N LEU A 10 2.46 -16.35 49.62
CA LEU A 10 1.69 -15.36 48.89
C LEU A 10 1.48 -15.88 47.46
N ILE A 11 0.23 -16.24 47.13
CA ILE A 11 -0.18 -16.39 45.74
C ILE A 11 -0.22 -14.96 45.17
N LEU A 12 0.88 -14.52 44.57
CA LEU A 12 0.85 -13.41 43.62
C LEU A 12 -0.05 -13.88 42.46
N LEU A 13 -1.30 -13.44 42.46
CA LEU A 13 -2.12 -13.40 41.26
C LEU A 13 -1.40 -12.47 40.28
N GLY A 14 -0.53 -13.06 39.46
CA GLY A 14 0.07 -12.40 38.33
C GLY A 14 -1.05 -11.87 37.46
N LEU A 15 -1.19 -10.56 37.41
CA LEU A 15 -1.90 -9.88 36.35
C LEU A 15 -1.16 -10.20 35.06
N PHE A 16 -1.53 -11.30 34.40
CA PHE A 16 -1.27 -11.46 32.98
C PHE A 16 -2.12 -10.40 32.28
N HIS A 17 -1.59 -9.19 32.16
CA HIS A 17 -1.96 -8.35 31.03
C HIS A 17 -1.44 -9.09 29.81
N THR A 18 -2.31 -9.88 29.20
CA THR A 18 -2.13 -10.21 27.79
C THR A 18 -2.27 -8.88 27.06
N GLU A 19 -1.14 -8.26 26.74
CA GLU A 19 -1.10 -7.17 25.78
C GLU A 19 -1.64 -7.79 24.49
N ALA A 20 -2.94 -7.58 24.24
CA ALA A 20 -3.49 -7.81 22.93
C ALA A 20 -2.64 -6.93 22.02
N LYS A 21 -1.75 -7.53 21.23
CA LYS A 21 -1.08 -6.85 20.12
C LYS A 21 -2.22 -6.38 19.23
N GLN A 22 -2.70 -5.17 19.48
CA GLN A 22 -3.48 -4.43 18.52
C GLN A 22 -2.66 -4.49 17.23
N HIS A 23 -3.31 -4.80 16.11
CA HIS A 23 -2.66 -4.82 14.81
C HIS A 23 -2.27 -3.38 14.43
N THR A 24 -1.31 -2.81 15.14
CA THR A 24 -0.64 -1.57 14.81
C THR A 24 0.42 -1.86 13.77
N LEU A 25 0.59 -0.92 12.84
CA LEU A 25 1.63 -1.02 11.84
C LEU A 25 3.01 -1.15 12.49
N SER A 26 3.89 -1.88 11.83
CA SER A 26 5.32 -1.83 12.16
C SER A 26 5.84 -0.42 11.88
N SER A 27 6.91 0.00 12.56
CA SER A 27 7.53 1.31 12.30
C SER A 27 8.00 1.43 10.84
N GLN A 28 8.43 0.33 10.23
CA GLN A 28 8.84 0.28 8.82
C GLN A 28 7.64 0.49 7.87
N ASP A 29 6.49 -0.11 8.19
CA ASP A 29 5.29 0.09 7.37
C ASP A 29 4.73 1.51 7.59
N ALA A 30 4.75 2.02 8.82
CA ALA A 30 4.31 3.38 9.10
C ALA A 30 5.19 4.44 8.39
N SER A 31 6.51 4.23 8.32
CA SER A 31 7.45 5.17 7.69
C SER A 31 7.35 5.25 6.17
N PHE A 32 6.57 4.38 5.52
CA PHE A 32 6.42 4.42 4.07
C PHE A 32 5.66 5.67 3.60
N CYS A 33 4.65 6.12 4.34
CA CYS A 33 3.80 7.23 3.92
C CYS A 33 4.48 8.58 4.14
N HIS A 34 4.52 9.39 3.08
CA HIS A 34 4.98 10.77 3.14
C HIS A 34 4.38 11.61 2.01
N GLY A 35 4.52 12.94 2.10
CA GLY A 35 4.11 13.84 1.04
C GLY A 35 2.60 14.06 0.91
N GLU A 36 1.80 13.74 1.94
CA GLU A 36 0.37 14.10 2.02
C GLU A 36 -0.47 13.57 0.83
N LEU A 37 -0.15 12.38 0.33
CA LEU A 37 -1.00 11.68 -0.63
C LEU A 37 -2.23 11.16 0.11
N GLU A 38 -3.42 11.39 -0.44
CA GLU A 38 -4.67 10.85 0.10
C GLU A 38 -5.32 9.91 -0.91
N VAL A 39 -5.79 8.77 -0.43
CA VAL A 39 -6.48 7.76 -1.23
C VAL A 39 -7.87 7.54 -0.65
N ILE A 40 -8.90 7.88 -1.43
CA ILE A 40 -10.28 7.97 -0.96
C ILE A 40 -11.14 6.91 -1.65
N TYR A 41 -11.59 5.95 -0.85
CA TYR A 41 -12.65 5.00 -1.21
C TYR A 41 -14.00 5.50 -0.66
N PRO A 42 -15.15 4.98 -1.12
CA PRO A 42 -16.47 5.50 -0.77
C PRO A 42 -16.79 5.67 0.73
N GLU A 43 -16.23 4.82 1.59
CA GLU A 43 -16.44 4.87 3.05
C GLU A 43 -15.11 4.81 3.81
N LEU A 44 -14.00 5.14 3.15
CA LEU A 44 -12.67 5.03 3.73
C LEU A 44 -11.72 6.06 3.12
N ASP A 45 -11.41 7.07 3.93
CA ASP A 45 -10.38 8.06 3.63
C ASP A 45 -9.06 7.58 4.21
N ILE A 46 -8.03 7.47 3.36
CA ILE A 46 -6.71 7.06 3.78
C ILE A 46 -5.76 8.24 3.57
N TYR A 47 -5.38 8.88 4.67
CA TYR A 47 -4.44 10.01 4.72
C TYR A 47 -3.12 9.66 5.43
N GLU A 48 -3.05 8.47 6.05
CA GLU A 48 -1.87 7.92 6.69
C GLU A 48 -1.80 6.41 6.45
N CYS A 49 -0.62 5.85 6.66
CA CYS A 49 -0.43 4.41 6.55
C CYS A 49 -1.33 3.71 7.57
N LEU A 50 -2.12 2.73 7.13
CA LEU A 50 -3.01 1.99 8.02
C LEU A 50 -3.17 0.51 7.64
N ILE A 51 -3.84 -0.24 8.52
CA ILE A 51 -4.34 -1.58 8.22
C ILE A 51 -5.84 -1.48 7.98
N ILE A 52 -6.32 -1.99 6.84
CA ILE A 52 -7.73 -1.98 6.49
C ILE A 52 -8.52 -2.77 7.54
N PRO A 53 -9.52 -2.14 8.21
CA PRO A 53 -10.38 -2.81 9.18
C PRO A 53 -11.05 -4.04 8.56
N LYS A 54 -11.20 -5.12 9.33
CA LYS A 54 -11.80 -6.37 8.84
C LYS A 54 -13.15 -6.17 8.17
N SER A 55 -13.97 -5.25 8.70
CA SER A 55 -15.30 -4.90 8.18
C SER A 55 -15.31 -4.26 6.79
N LEU A 56 -14.18 -3.76 6.30
CA LEU A 56 -14.05 -3.06 5.01
C LEU A 56 -13.24 -3.85 3.97
N ARG A 57 -12.68 -5.01 4.34
CA ARG A 57 -11.80 -5.78 3.44
C ARG A 57 -12.56 -6.29 2.22
N GLU A 58 -13.77 -6.79 2.39
CA GLU A 58 -14.58 -7.27 1.25
C GLU A 58 -14.88 -6.13 0.28
N GLN A 59 -15.15 -4.94 0.81
CA GLN A 59 -15.52 -3.75 0.08
C GLN A 59 -14.34 -3.28 -0.76
N VAL A 60 -13.16 -3.14 -0.16
CA VAL A 60 -11.92 -2.79 -0.88
C VAL A 60 -11.54 -3.85 -1.93
N SER A 61 -11.86 -5.13 -1.68
CA SER A 61 -11.41 -6.25 -2.52
C SER A 61 -12.37 -6.61 -3.66
N GLN A 62 -13.67 -6.38 -3.49
CA GLN A 62 -14.72 -6.94 -4.36
C GLN A 62 -15.73 -5.89 -4.85
N VAL A 63 -15.99 -4.84 -4.07
CA VAL A 63 -17.11 -3.92 -4.32
C VAL A 63 -16.61 -2.61 -4.92
N TRP A 64 -15.70 -1.94 -4.23
CA TRP A 64 -15.21 -0.63 -4.61
C TRP A 64 -14.34 -0.70 -5.87
N LYS A 65 -14.37 0.40 -6.63
CA LYS A 65 -13.55 0.60 -7.83
C LYS A 65 -12.29 1.37 -7.47
N ALA A 66 -11.57 1.82 -8.50
CA ALA A 66 -10.40 2.68 -8.30
C ALA A 66 -10.76 3.84 -7.36
N PRO A 67 -9.93 4.11 -6.33
CA PRO A 67 -10.15 5.22 -5.43
C PRO A 67 -9.89 6.55 -6.13
N GLN A 68 -10.40 7.63 -5.55
CA GLN A 68 -9.88 8.97 -5.84
C GLN A 68 -8.48 9.10 -5.22
N VAL A 69 -7.62 9.89 -5.87
CA VAL A 69 -6.27 10.17 -5.38
C VAL A 69 -6.09 11.67 -5.33
N TYR A 70 -5.99 12.21 -4.12
CA TYR A 70 -5.76 13.64 -3.90
C TYR A 70 -4.28 13.88 -3.60
N PHE A 71 -3.73 14.89 -4.27
CA PHE A 71 -2.40 15.41 -3.96
C PHE A 71 -2.48 16.94 -3.93
N SER A 72 -2.75 17.47 -2.75
CA SER A 72 -3.06 18.90 -2.53
C SER A 72 -1.91 19.82 -2.98
N THR A 73 -0.66 19.34 -2.90
CA THR A 73 0.56 20.09 -3.26
C THR A 73 1.00 19.90 -4.71
N ALA A 74 0.22 19.19 -5.54
CA ALA A 74 0.51 19.03 -6.97
C ALA A 74 0.75 20.37 -7.68
N GLN A 75 1.68 20.39 -8.62
CA GLN A 75 1.93 21.55 -9.48
C GLN A 75 1.01 21.47 -10.69
N LYS A 76 0.08 22.42 -10.83
CA LYS A 76 -1.00 22.38 -11.85
C LYS A 76 -0.52 22.24 -13.30
N LYS A 77 0.69 22.68 -13.61
CA LYS A 77 1.27 22.66 -14.96
C LYS A 77 2.17 21.44 -15.22
N LYS A 78 2.32 20.54 -14.25
CA LYS A 78 3.13 19.34 -14.37
C LYS A 78 2.24 18.11 -14.54
N THR A 79 2.83 17.07 -15.11
CA THR A 79 2.25 15.73 -15.21
C THR A 79 2.85 14.81 -14.16
N TYR A 80 2.11 13.75 -13.83
CA TYR A 80 2.47 12.80 -12.79
C TYR A 80 2.23 11.37 -13.25
N VAL A 81 3.00 10.45 -12.66
CA VAL A 81 2.81 9.00 -12.79
C VAL A 81 2.33 8.45 -11.46
N LEU A 82 1.18 7.77 -11.47
CA LEU A 82 0.66 7.03 -10.32
C LEU A 82 0.96 5.54 -10.49
N VAL A 83 1.57 4.96 -9.46
CA VAL A 83 1.85 3.53 -9.36
C VAL A 83 1.15 2.96 -8.13
N MET A 84 0.40 1.87 -8.31
CA MET A 84 -0.09 1.02 -7.22
C MET A 84 0.47 -0.39 -7.39
N VAL A 85 1.22 -0.89 -6.41
CA VAL A 85 1.84 -2.23 -6.43
C VAL A 85 1.64 -3.01 -5.14
N ASP A 86 1.67 -4.33 -5.26
CA ASP A 86 1.79 -5.28 -4.15
C ASP A 86 3.23 -5.88 -4.15
N PRO A 87 4.11 -5.49 -3.20
CA PRO A 87 5.45 -6.04 -3.06
C PRO A 87 5.48 -7.40 -2.36
N ASP A 88 4.33 -7.90 -1.91
CA ASP A 88 4.19 -9.08 -1.10
C ASP A 88 3.62 -10.26 -1.90
N ALA A 89 3.32 -10.13 -3.19
CA ALA A 89 2.72 -11.21 -3.96
C ALA A 89 3.66 -12.43 -4.14
N PRO A 90 3.21 -13.68 -3.90
CA PRO A 90 1.88 -14.10 -3.44
C PRO A 90 1.72 -14.14 -1.91
N ASN A 91 2.80 -14.00 -1.14
CA ASN A 91 2.78 -13.74 0.29
C ASN A 91 4.08 -13.03 0.73
N ARG A 92 4.00 -12.23 1.80
CA ARG A 92 5.09 -11.35 2.27
C ARG A 92 6.37 -12.09 2.66
N SER A 93 6.29 -13.35 3.09
CA SER A 93 7.48 -14.13 3.49
C SER A 93 8.22 -14.77 2.30
N LYS A 94 7.53 -14.97 1.17
CA LYS A 94 8.12 -15.52 -0.07
C LYS A 94 7.50 -14.82 -1.31
N PRO A 95 7.84 -13.55 -1.56
CA PRO A 95 7.18 -12.73 -2.57
C PRO A 95 7.70 -12.97 -4.00
N THR A 96 7.53 -14.19 -4.53
CA THR A 96 8.09 -14.60 -5.84
C THR A 96 7.47 -13.92 -7.06
N SER A 97 6.38 -13.18 -6.87
CA SER A 97 5.69 -12.44 -7.93
C SER A 97 5.75 -10.93 -7.71
N ALA A 98 6.50 -10.45 -6.73
CA ALA A 98 6.72 -9.04 -6.49
C ALA A 98 7.60 -8.41 -7.60
N TYR A 99 7.43 -7.13 -7.92
CA TYR A 99 6.28 -6.29 -7.59
C TYR A 99 5.09 -6.65 -8.48
N TRP A 100 3.89 -6.74 -7.91
CA TRP A 100 2.68 -6.99 -8.68
C TRP A 100 1.93 -5.68 -8.97
N ARG A 101 1.80 -5.30 -10.24
CA ARG A 101 1.12 -4.07 -10.65
C ARG A 101 -0.39 -4.14 -10.53
N HIS A 102 -0.94 -3.31 -9.66
CA HIS A 102 -2.38 -3.13 -9.47
C HIS A 102 -2.93 -1.97 -10.30
N TRP A 103 -2.19 -0.87 -10.43
CA TRP A 103 -2.61 0.31 -11.18
C TRP A 103 -1.37 1.07 -11.68
N LEU A 104 -1.36 1.50 -12.94
CA LEU A 104 -0.33 2.38 -13.50
C LEU A 104 -1.02 3.39 -14.43
N VAL A 105 -0.96 4.66 -14.06
CA VAL A 105 -1.49 5.77 -14.87
C VAL A 105 -0.40 6.81 -15.04
N VAL A 106 -0.20 7.24 -16.28
CA VAL A 106 0.79 8.25 -16.68
C VAL A 106 0.09 9.48 -17.22
N ASP A 107 0.83 10.56 -17.48
CA ASP A 107 0.31 11.81 -18.01
C ASP A 107 -0.81 12.43 -17.15
N ILE A 108 -0.82 12.16 -15.83
CA ILE A 108 -1.86 12.68 -14.95
C ILE A 108 -1.64 14.17 -14.74
N GLN A 109 -2.61 14.99 -15.12
CA GLN A 109 -2.50 16.43 -14.93
C GLN A 109 -2.52 16.79 -13.45
N GLY A 110 -1.55 17.59 -12.99
CA GLY A 110 -1.49 18.04 -11.60
C GLY A 110 -2.71 18.86 -11.15
N SER A 111 -3.44 19.47 -12.08
CA SER A 111 -4.74 20.09 -11.77
C SER A 111 -5.81 19.07 -11.39
N ALA A 112 -5.86 17.91 -12.06
CA ALA A 112 -6.82 16.85 -11.79
C ALA A 112 -6.56 16.20 -10.42
N LEU A 113 -5.29 15.98 -10.06
CA LEU A 113 -4.92 15.44 -8.74
C LEU A 113 -5.33 16.34 -7.57
N LYS A 114 -5.42 17.66 -7.76
CA LYS A 114 -5.95 18.55 -6.71
C LYS A 114 -7.44 18.38 -6.48
N GLU A 115 -8.14 17.81 -7.47
CA GLU A 115 -9.58 17.55 -7.45
C GLU A 115 -9.88 16.06 -7.18
N GLY A 116 -8.85 15.28 -6.83
CA GLY A 116 -8.99 13.84 -6.52
C GLY A 116 -9.08 12.94 -7.74
N GLN A 117 -8.90 13.50 -8.93
CA GLN A 117 -9.13 12.81 -10.18
C GLN A 117 -7.81 12.28 -10.75
N VAL A 118 -7.84 11.02 -11.16
CA VAL A 118 -6.73 10.35 -11.85
C VAL A 118 -7.02 10.36 -13.35
N GLU A 119 -6.95 11.55 -13.95
CA GLU A 119 -7.15 11.77 -15.39
C GLU A 119 -5.81 11.73 -16.12
N GLY A 120 -5.52 10.59 -16.75
CA GLY A 120 -4.30 10.35 -17.52
C GLY A 120 -4.43 9.09 -18.38
N THR A 121 -3.32 8.64 -18.94
CA THR A 121 -3.25 7.42 -19.77
C THR A 121 -3.05 6.19 -18.87
N SER A 122 -4.02 5.28 -18.84
CA SER A 122 -3.89 4.01 -18.11
C SER A 122 -3.02 3.03 -18.89
N LEU A 123 -1.85 2.70 -18.35
CA LEU A 123 -0.99 1.62 -18.88
C LEU A 123 -1.28 0.28 -18.20
N THR A 124 -1.82 0.31 -16.99
CA THR A 124 -2.32 -0.88 -16.30
C THR A 124 -3.57 -0.50 -15.53
N ASP A 125 -4.73 -0.95 -16.00
CA ASP A 125 -6.01 -0.64 -15.34
C ASP A 125 -6.04 -1.12 -13.89
N TYR A 126 -6.72 -0.35 -13.05
CA TYR A 126 -6.91 -0.67 -11.64
C TYR A 126 -7.46 -2.09 -11.45
N LYS A 127 -6.78 -2.86 -10.62
CA LYS A 127 -7.28 -4.11 -10.05
C LYS A 127 -7.31 -3.97 -8.52
N PRO A 128 -8.42 -4.29 -7.87
CA PRO A 128 -8.53 -4.18 -6.42
C PRO A 128 -7.53 -5.13 -5.72
N PRO A 129 -7.26 -4.90 -4.43
CA PRO A 129 -6.58 -5.87 -3.58
C PRO A 129 -7.21 -7.26 -3.65
N THR A 130 -6.40 -8.28 -3.96
CA THR A 130 -6.82 -9.68 -3.98
C THR A 130 -5.79 -10.59 -3.31
N PRO A 131 -5.44 -10.35 -2.05
CA PRO A 131 -4.49 -11.22 -1.34
C PRO A 131 -5.05 -12.65 -1.25
N PRO A 132 -4.23 -13.69 -1.56
CA PRO A 132 -4.67 -15.07 -1.43
C PRO A 132 -5.14 -15.42 -0.01
N SER A 133 -6.04 -16.39 0.14
CA SER A 133 -6.44 -16.83 1.49
C SER A 133 -5.25 -17.46 2.23
N ASN A 134 -5.13 -17.13 3.51
CA ASN A 134 -4.04 -17.54 4.40
C ASN A 134 -2.65 -17.05 3.99
N SER A 135 -2.53 -16.01 3.13
CA SER A 135 -1.24 -15.39 2.81
C SER A 135 -0.81 -14.30 3.81
N GLY A 136 -1.72 -13.91 4.70
CA GLY A 136 -1.51 -12.83 5.67
C GLY A 136 -1.72 -11.45 5.07
N PHE A 137 -1.22 -10.41 5.75
CA PHE A 137 -1.30 -9.03 5.27
C PHE A 137 -0.34 -8.78 4.11
N HIS A 138 -0.87 -8.21 3.04
CA HIS A 138 -0.16 -7.65 1.91
C HIS A 138 -0.19 -6.14 1.99
N ARG A 139 0.90 -5.50 1.59
CA ARG A 139 1.02 -4.06 1.40
C ARG A 139 0.49 -3.68 0.02
N TYR A 140 -0.29 -2.61 -0.05
CA TYR A 140 -0.70 -1.98 -1.29
C TYR A 140 -0.15 -0.57 -1.31
N GLN A 141 0.89 -0.38 -2.10
CA GLN A 141 1.72 0.82 -2.09
C GLN A 141 1.34 1.71 -3.27
N PHE A 142 0.84 2.90 -2.96
CA PHE A 142 0.64 4.00 -3.88
C PHE A 142 1.90 4.88 -3.84
N MET A 143 2.46 5.14 -5.02
CA MET A 143 3.60 6.02 -5.22
C MET A 143 3.26 6.98 -6.36
N LEU A 144 3.41 8.27 -6.09
CA LEU A 144 3.20 9.33 -7.07
C LEU A 144 4.55 9.93 -7.44
N PHE A 145 4.87 9.93 -8.72
CA PHE A 145 6.10 10.51 -9.27
C PHE A 145 5.76 11.74 -10.09
N GLU A 146 6.62 12.75 -10.06
CA GLU A 146 6.58 13.80 -11.07
C GLU A 146 7.09 13.21 -12.40
N GLN A 147 6.32 13.35 -13.47
CA GLN A 147 6.74 12.86 -14.77
C GLN A 147 7.71 13.87 -15.41
N PRO A 148 8.89 13.44 -15.88
CA PRO A 148 9.77 14.33 -16.61
C PRO A 148 9.10 14.88 -17.87
N PRO A 149 9.33 16.17 -18.20
CA PRO A 149 8.76 16.77 -19.40
C PRO A 149 9.25 16.03 -20.66
N ASP A 150 8.38 15.91 -21.65
CA ASP A 150 8.67 15.30 -22.96
C ASP A 150 9.07 13.80 -22.91
N VAL A 151 8.91 13.13 -21.77
CA VAL A 151 9.10 11.68 -21.65
C VAL A 151 7.77 10.96 -21.83
N SER A 152 7.72 10.10 -22.86
CA SER A 152 6.60 9.18 -23.09
C SER A 152 6.81 7.92 -22.28
N VAL A 153 6.15 7.84 -21.13
CA VAL A 153 6.19 6.65 -20.27
C VAL A 153 5.33 5.54 -20.90
N SER A 154 5.88 4.34 -21.02
CA SER A 154 5.19 3.19 -21.62
C SER A 154 5.59 1.89 -20.95
N LEU A 155 4.83 0.81 -21.23
CA LEU A 155 5.23 -0.55 -20.88
C LEU A 155 5.85 -1.23 -22.11
N THR A 156 6.77 -2.15 -21.88
CA THR A 156 7.23 -3.11 -22.89
C THR A 156 6.16 -4.17 -23.14
N GLU A 157 6.22 -4.88 -24.27
CA GLU A 157 5.29 -5.99 -24.57
C GLU A 157 5.27 -7.06 -23.45
N GLN A 158 6.43 -7.33 -22.84
CA GLN A 158 6.53 -8.29 -21.73
C GLN A 158 5.81 -7.78 -20.48
N GLU A 159 5.95 -6.49 -20.18
CA GLU A 159 5.25 -5.89 -19.05
C GLU A 159 3.75 -5.83 -19.32
N GLU A 160 3.30 -5.46 -20.52
CA GLU A 160 1.87 -5.50 -20.88
C GLU A 160 1.27 -6.90 -20.71
N ALA A 161 2.03 -7.94 -21.07
CA ALA A 161 1.60 -9.33 -20.94
C ALA A 161 1.52 -9.84 -19.48
N SER A 162 2.29 -9.26 -18.55
CA SER A 162 2.32 -9.70 -17.14
C SER A 162 2.40 -8.56 -16.13
N ARG A 163 1.47 -8.56 -15.18
CA ARG A 163 1.44 -7.64 -14.03
C ARG A 163 2.45 -8.01 -12.93
N GLY A 164 2.76 -9.29 -12.78
CA GLY A 164 3.64 -9.80 -11.73
C GLY A 164 5.10 -9.86 -12.19
N LYS A 165 6.01 -10.00 -11.20
CA LYS A 165 7.47 -9.98 -11.41
C LYS A 165 7.92 -8.72 -12.14
N TRP A 166 7.25 -7.61 -11.89
CA TRP A 166 7.59 -6.36 -12.53
C TRP A 166 8.91 -5.85 -11.97
N ASP A 167 9.87 -5.56 -12.86
CA ASP A 167 11.09 -4.87 -12.50
C ASP A 167 10.80 -3.38 -12.31
N PHE A 168 10.24 -3.06 -11.15
CA PHE A 168 9.82 -1.71 -10.81
C PHE A 168 11.01 -0.74 -10.82
N GLN A 169 12.18 -1.16 -10.34
CA GLN A 169 13.36 -0.29 -10.32
C GLN A 169 13.86 0.00 -11.74
N ALA A 170 13.86 -1.01 -12.63
CA ALA A 170 14.18 -0.77 -14.03
C ALA A 170 13.20 0.21 -14.66
N PHE A 171 11.89 0.09 -14.40
CA PHE A 171 10.89 1.04 -14.87
C PHE A 171 11.16 2.48 -14.42
N ILE A 172 11.40 2.70 -13.12
CA ILE A 172 11.76 4.03 -12.58
C ILE A 172 13.01 4.59 -13.28
N THR A 173 14.02 3.73 -13.50
CA THR A 173 15.29 4.13 -14.10
C THR A 173 15.17 4.43 -15.60
N SER A 174 14.38 3.64 -16.34
CA SER A 174 14.19 3.80 -17.79
C SER A 174 13.53 5.12 -18.17
N PHE A 175 12.71 5.67 -17.27
CA PHE A 175 11.97 6.92 -17.50
C PHE A 175 12.45 8.09 -16.65
N ASP A 176 13.56 7.92 -15.92
CA ASP A 176 14.15 8.95 -15.04
C ASP A 176 13.14 9.57 -14.05
N LEU A 177 12.27 8.73 -13.47
CA LEU A 177 11.19 9.20 -12.58
C LEU A 177 11.69 9.69 -11.22
N GLY A 178 12.91 9.33 -10.84
CA GLY A 178 13.50 9.67 -9.55
C GLY A 178 12.74 9.06 -8.35
N GLU A 179 12.73 9.79 -7.23
CA GLU A 179 12.00 9.41 -6.02
C GLU A 179 10.53 9.86 -6.10
N PRO A 180 9.60 9.13 -5.45
CA PRO A 180 8.20 9.55 -5.40
C PRO A 180 8.07 10.88 -4.64
N VAL A 181 7.26 11.80 -5.18
CA VAL A 181 6.93 13.06 -4.51
C VAL A 181 6.00 12.85 -3.32
N ALA A 182 5.21 11.78 -3.36
CA ALA A 182 4.33 11.37 -2.27
C ALA A 182 4.04 9.87 -2.34
N THR A 183 3.79 9.28 -1.19
CA THR A 183 3.56 7.85 -1.02
C THR A 183 2.49 7.59 0.02
N LEU A 184 1.74 6.52 -0.20
CA LEU A 184 0.76 6.01 0.76
C LEU A 184 0.74 4.49 0.68
N GLN A 185 0.54 3.81 1.81
CA GLN A 185 0.19 2.40 1.77
C GLN A 185 -0.93 2.06 2.73
N PHE A 186 -1.67 1.03 2.39
CA PHE A 186 -2.46 0.31 3.38
C PHE A 186 -2.11 -1.18 3.32
N LEU A 187 -2.36 -1.87 4.44
CA LEU A 187 -2.25 -3.32 4.51
C LEU A 187 -3.65 -3.93 4.54
N THR A 188 -3.88 -4.96 3.75
CA THR A 188 -5.08 -5.81 3.86
C THR A 188 -4.72 -7.27 3.67
N GLN A 189 -5.61 -8.16 4.08
CA GLN A 189 -5.50 -9.61 3.86
C GLN A 189 -6.80 -10.10 3.23
N ASN A 190 -6.91 -11.40 2.95
CA ASN A 190 -8.12 -11.93 2.36
C ASN A 190 -9.33 -11.61 3.26
N TYR A 191 -10.43 -11.16 2.67
CA TYR A 191 -11.60 -10.74 3.45
C TYR A 191 -12.28 -11.88 4.22
N LYS A 192 -11.98 -13.14 3.85
CA LYS A 192 -12.48 -14.35 4.53
C LYS A 192 -11.59 -14.82 5.69
N ASP A 193 -10.38 -14.27 5.82
CA ASP A 193 -9.45 -14.55 6.93
C ASP A 193 -9.77 -13.64 8.14
#